data_AF-A3XPC9-F1
#
_entry.id   AF-A3XPC9-F1
#
_cell.length_a   1.000
_cell.length_b   1.000
_cell.length_c   1.000
_cell.angle_alpha   90.00
_cell.angle_beta   90.00
_cell.angle_gamma   90.00
#
_symmetry.space_group_name_H-M   'P 1'
#
loop_
_entity.id
_entity.type
_entity.pdbx_description
1 polymer ?
#
loop_
_entity_poly.entity_id
_entity_poly.type
_entity_poly.pdbx_seq_one_letter_code
_entity_poly.pdbx_strand_id
1 'polypeptide(L)'
;MPFAARLNDMHTCPMQTPGTPPVPHVGGPVIGPGEPTVLIEGMPAARVGDNAVCVGPPDVISSGSTSVLIGGMPAARMGDSTAHGGSISIGAPTVDIGG
;
A
#
# COMPACT_ATOMS: atom_id res chain seq x y z
N MET A 1 6.98 4.13 -15.09
CA MET A 1 7.48 4.10 -13.71
C MET A 1 6.34 4.59 -12.85
N PRO A 2 5.82 3.78 -11.91
CA PRO A 2 4.72 4.21 -11.04
C PRO A 2 5.22 5.07 -9.87
N PHE A 3 4.34 5.94 -9.40
CA PHE A 3 4.58 6.81 -8.25
C PHE A 3 4.84 5.99 -6.97
N ALA A 4 5.80 6.42 -6.16
CA ALA A 4 6.15 5.77 -4.90
C ALA A 4 5.02 5.86 -3.88
N ALA A 5 4.74 4.79 -3.15
CA ALA A 5 3.75 4.79 -2.09
C ALA A 5 4.36 5.19 -0.73
N ARG A 6 3.52 5.77 0.13
CA ARG A 6 3.90 6.31 1.44
C ARG A 6 2.84 5.95 2.47
N LEU A 7 3.16 6.20 3.74
CA LEU A 7 2.11 6.25 4.76
C LEU A 7 1.06 7.30 4.37
N ASN A 8 -0.19 6.99 4.70
CA ASN A 8 -1.40 7.74 4.37
C ASN A 8 -1.85 7.71 2.90
N ASP A 9 -1.08 7.11 1.99
CA ASP A 9 -1.59 6.86 0.64
C ASP A 9 -2.69 5.80 0.69
N MET A 10 -3.73 5.98 -0.14
CA MET A 10 -4.91 5.14 -0.12
C MET A 10 -4.68 3.82 -0.86
N HIS A 11 -5.38 2.77 -0.44
CA HIS A 11 -5.58 1.58 -1.26
C HIS A 11 -7.07 1.40 -1.60
N THR A 12 -7.33 0.57 -2.60
CA THR A 12 -8.66 0.06 -2.92
C THR A 12 -8.75 -1.39 -2.45
N CYS A 13 -9.90 -1.82 -1.93
CA CYS A 13 -10.10 -3.18 -1.47
C CYS A 13 -11.38 -3.77 -2.12
N PRO A 14 -11.27 -4.83 -2.95
CA PRO A 14 -12.43 -5.48 -3.57
C PRO A 14 -13.02 -6.60 -2.71
N MET A 15 -12.36 -6.96 -1.59
CA MET A 15 -12.81 -8.05 -0.73
C MET A 15 -14.16 -7.74 -0.09
N GLN A 16 -14.86 -8.79 0.31
CA GLN A 16 -16.13 -8.68 1.01
C GLN A 16 -16.13 -9.67 2.16
N THR A 17 -16.68 -9.25 3.30
CA THR A 17 -16.93 -10.19 4.39
C THR A 17 -18.14 -11.04 4.03
N PRO A 18 -18.05 -12.38 4.08
CA PRO A 18 -19.18 -13.27 3.82
C PRO A 18 -20.36 -12.97 4.74
N GLY A 19 -21.58 -12.91 4.18
CA GLY A 19 -22.82 -12.58 4.89
C GLY A 19 -24.01 -12.43 3.95
N THR A 20 -25.21 -12.18 4.49
CA THR A 20 -26.44 -11.97 3.73
C THR A 20 -27.14 -10.67 4.15
N PRO A 21 -26.98 -9.55 3.41
CA PRO A 21 -26.10 -9.39 2.23
C PRO A 21 -24.60 -9.38 2.59
N PRO A 22 -23.69 -9.69 1.64
CA PRO A 22 -22.26 -9.52 1.86
C PRO A 22 -21.93 -8.06 2.21
N VAL A 23 -20.95 -7.86 3.09
CA VAL A 23 -20.51 -6.51 3.48
C VAL A 23 -19.25 -6.16 2.68
N PRO A 24 -19.30 -5.18 1.76
CA PRO A 24 -18.13 -4.76 1.01
C PRO A 24 -17.08 -4.16 1.92
N HIS A 25 -15.82 -4.51 1.67
CA HIS A 25 -14.72 -3.78 2.27
C HIS A 25 -14.57 -2.43 1.57
N VAL A 26 -13.91 -1.50 2.27
CA VAL A 26 -13.54 -0.18 1.74
C VAL A 26 -12.08 0.04 2.11
N GLY A 27 -11.26 0.28 1.10
CA GLY A 27 -9.83 0.53 1.28
C GLY A 27 -9.60 1.91 1.89
N GLY A 28 -8.65 1.97 2.82
CA GLY A 28 -8.21 3.14 3.56
C GLY A 28 -6.71 3.39 3.39
N PRO A 29 -6.12 4.28 4.21
CA PRO A 29 -4.71 4.63 4.12
C PRO A 29 -3.77 3.49 4.53
N VAL A 30 -2.57 3.48 3.96
CA VAL A 30 -1.42 2.72 4.48
C VAL A 30 -1.01 3.30 5.84
N ILE A 31 -0.88 2.44 6.84
CA ILE A 31 -0.61 2.81 8.24
C ILE A 31 0.72 2.27 8.78
N GLY A 32 1.40 1.40 8.02
CA GLY A 32 2.80 1.09 8.25
C GLY A 32 3.09 -0.32 8.76
N PRO A 33 4.32 -0.56 9.26
CA PRO A 33 5.22 0.42 9.88
C PRO A 33 5.90 1.44 8.96
N GLY A 34 5.92 1.22 7.64
CA GLY A 34 6.72 2.04 6.73
C GLY A 34 8.21 1.89 6.98
N GLU A 35 9.02 2.76 6.38
CA GLU A 35 10.43 2.93 6.71
C GLU A 35 10.68 4.36 7.22
N PRO A 36 10.82 4.56 8.55
CA PRO A 36 10.85 5.89 9.16
C PRO A 36 12.08 6.73 8.78
N THR A 37 13.14 6.10 8.28
CA THR A 37 14.37 6.77 7.85
C THR A 37 14.36 7.18 6.37
N VAL A 38 13.46 6.62 5.57
CA VAL A 38 13.31 6.92 4.14
C VAL A 38 12.03 7.70 3.94
N LEU A 39 12.17 9.03 3.82
CA LEU A 39 11.03 9.94 3.69
C LEU A 39 10.82 10.30 2.22
N ILE A 40 9.62 10.03 1.72
CA ILE A 40 9.16 10.43 0.38
C ILE A 40 8.16 11.56 0.58
N GLU A 41 8.49 12.74 0.03
CA GLU A 41 7.68 13.95 0.22
C GLU A 41 7.36 14.21 1.73
N GLY A 42 8.32 13.93 2.61
CA GLY A 42 8.20 14.15 4.05
C GLY A 42 7.44 13.07 4.85
N MET A 43 6.92 12.03 4.22
CA MET A 43 6.26 10.90 4.90
C MET A 43 7.08 9.62 4.77
N PRO A 44 7.04 8.70 5.77
CA PRO A 44 7.74 7.42 5.66
C PRO A 44 7.29 6.64 4.43
N ALA A 45 8.27 6.10 3.70
CA ALA A 45 8.03 5.31 2.50
C ALA A 45 7.33 3.99 2.87
N ALA A 46 6.34 3.62 2.06
CA ALA A 46 5.66 2.35 2.21
C ALA A 46 6.45 1.23 1.52
N ARG A 47 6.31 0.01 2.03
CA ARG A 47 7.01 -1.18 1.55
C ARG A 47 6.14 -2.43 1.71
N VAL A 48 6.53 -3.50 1.02
CA VAL A 48 5.86 -4.81 1.17
C VAL A 48 5.83 -5.22 2.64
N GLY A 49 4.66 -5.68 3.09
CA GLY A 49 4.39 -6.05 4.47
C GLY A 49 3.79 -4.92 5.32
N ASP A 50 3.71 -3.69 4.82
CA ASP A 50 3.00 -2.62 5.54
C ASP A 50 1.49 -2.86 5.51
N ASN A 51 0.84 -2.54 6.63
CA ASN A 51 -0.60 -2.63 6.79
C ASN A 51 -1.31 -1.41 6.21
N ALA A 52 -2.53 -1.62 5.75
CA ALA A 52 -3.48 -0.58 5.36
C ALA A 52 -4.81 -0.75 6.08
N VAL A 53 -5.46 0.38 6.43
CA VAL A 53 -6.78 0.38 7.04
C VAL A 53 -7.80 -0.13 6.03
N CYS A 54 -8.66 -1.04 6.43
CA CYS A 54 -9.73 -1.55 5.60
C CYS A 54 -11.02 -1.68 6.44
N VAL A 55 -12.19 -1.50 5.82
CA VAL A 55 -13.47 -1.84 6.47
C VAL A 55 -13.61 -3.37 6.49
N GLY A 56 -12.95 -3.98 7.47
CA GLY A 56 -12.69 -5.42 7.60
C GLY A 56 -11.46 -5.63 8.49
N PRO A 57 -10.79 -6.79 8.42
CA PRO A 57 -9.43 -6.91 8.92
C PRO A 57 -8.49 -5.91 8.22
N PRO A 58 -7.37 -5.49 8.84
CA PRO A 58 -6.34 -4.73 8.13
C PRO A 58 -5.86 -5.47 6.88
N ASP A 59 -5.67 -4.74 5.79
CA ASP A 59 -5.06 -5.27 4.57
C ASP A 59 -3.53 -5.11 4.64
N VAL A 60 -2.80 -5.81 3.78
CA VAL A 60 -1.33 -5.81 3.75
C VAL A 60 -0.84 -5.61 2.32
N ILE A 61 0.16 -4.75 2.13
CA ILE A 61 0.83 -4.59 0.84
C ILE A 61 1.59 -5.89 0.51
N SER A 62 1.20 -6.53 -0.59
CA SER A 62 1.64 -7.88 -0.96
C SER A 62 2.65 -7.90 -2.11
N SER A 63 2.72 -6.83 -2.92
CA SER A 63 3.72 -6.66 -3.97
C SER A 63 4.40 -5.30 -3.88
N GLY A 64 5.54 -5.18 -4.56
CA GLY A 64 6.37 -3.98 -4.58
C GLY A 64 7.28 -3.98 -5.80
N SER A 65 8.22 -3.05 -5.84
CA SER A 65 9.30 -3.01 -6.83
C SER A 65 10.13 -4.29 -6.80
N THR A 66 10.51 -4.78 -7.98
CA THR A 66 11.41 -5.94 -8.13
C THR A 66 12.89 -5.60 -7.97
N SER A 67 13.24 -4.31 -7.98
CA SER A 67 14.64 -3.86 -7.99
C SER A 67 14.98 -2.83 -6.91
N VAL A 68 13.99 -2.10 -6.39
CA VAL A 68 14.17 -1.08 -5.37
C VAL A 68 13.73 -1.60 -4.02
N LEU A 69 14.66 -1.61 -3.07
CA LEU A 69 14.42 -2.01 -1.68
C LEU A 69 14.49 -0.78 -0.76
N ILE A 70 13.53 -0.67 0.15
CA ILE A 70 13.44 0.34 1.20
C ILE A 70 13.46 -0.37 2.56
N GLY A 71 14.49 -0.09 3.36
CA GLY A 71 14.70 -0.79 4.64
C GLY A 71 14.88 -2.31 4.47
N GLY A 72 15.40 -2.75 3.32
CA GLY A 72 15.57 -4.17 2.98
C GLY A 72 14.34 -4.87 2.41
N MET A 73 13.20 -4.20 2.31
CA MET A 73 11.96 -4.75 1.76
C MET A 73 11.62 -4.12 0.41
N PRO A 74 10.93 -4.81 -0.51
CA PRO A 74 10.48 -4.23 -1.77
C PRO A 74 9.68 -2.93 -1.56
N ALA A 75 10.06 -1.86 -2.25
CA ALA A 75 9.41 -0.56 -2.16
C ALA A 75 7.99 -0.61 -2.76
N ALA A 76 7.00 -0.10 -2.04
CA ALA A 76 5.62 -0.09 -2.52
C ALA A 76 5.36 1.12 -3.44
N ARG A 77 4.47 0.94 -4.41
CA ARG A 77 4.18 1.91 -5.48
C ARG A 77 2.68 1.92 -5.79
N MET A 78 2.22 2.99 -6.40
CA MET A 78 0.86 3.06 -6.94
C MET A 78 0.64 1.90 -7.92
N GLY A 79 -0.45 1.16 -7.70
CA GLY A 79 -0.80 -0.04 -8.47
C GLY A 79 -0.26 -1.36 -7.91
N ASP A 80 0.64 -1.34 -6.92
CA ASP A 80 1.08 -2.58 -6.28
C ASP A 80 -0.07 -3.21 -5.47
N SER A 81 -0.15 -4.55 -5.52
CA SER A 81 -1.27 -5.33 -5.01
C SER A 81 -1.27 -5.45 -3.49
N THR A 82 -2.46 -5.55 -2.92
CA THR A 82 -2.67 -5.87 -1.51
C THR A 82 -3.20 -7.29 -1.31
N ALA A 83 -3.09 -7.82 -0.10
CA ALA A 83 -3.49 -9.18 0.25
C ALA A 83 -5.00 -9.42 0.07
N HIS A 84 -5.82 -8.37 0.17
CA HIS A 84 -7.26 -8.46 -0.13
C HIS A 84 -7.58 -8.43 -1.63
N GLY A 85 -6.57 -8.52 -2.51
CA GLY A 85 -6.72 -8.52 -3.96
C GLY A 85 -6.90 -7.12 -4.57
N GLY A 86 -6.75 -6.08 -3.75
CA GLY A 86 -6.80 -4.70 -4.16
C GLY A 86 -5.45 -4.15 -4.58
N SER A 87 -5.33 -2.82 -4.63
CA SER A 87 -4.06 -2.15 -4.93
C SER A 87 -3.96 -0.78 -4.28
N ILE A 88 -2.73 -0.32 -4.11
CA ILE A 88 -2.44 1.07 -3.75
C ILE A 88 -2.96 1.99 -4.86
N SER A 89 -3.80 2.97 -4.51
CA SER A 89 -4.51 3.82 -5.46
C SER A 89 -3.94 5.23 -5.59
N ILE A 90 -3.13 5.65 -4.63
CA ILE A 90 -2.47 6.96 -4.62
C ILE A 90 -0.97 6.74 -4.35
N GLY A 91 -0.13 7.59 -4.94
CA GLY A 91 1.31 7.65 -4.64
C GLY A 91 1.83 9.08 -4.71
N ALA A 92 3.10 9.27 -4.38
CA ALA A 92 3.81 10.55 -4.42
C ALA A 92 4.06 11.00 -5.88
N PRO A 93 3.41 12.08 -6.36
CA PRO A 93 3.49 12.49 -7.77
C PRO A 93 4.87 13.03 -8.19
N THR A 94 5.77 13.30 -7.24
CA THR A 94 7.12 13.79 -7.51
C THR A 94 8.21 12.71 -7.48
N VAL A 95 7.87 11.47 -7.10
CA VAL A 95 8.85 10.39 -6.91
C VAL A 95 8.40 9.13 -7.63
N ASP A 96 9.15 8.76 -8.65
CA ASP A 96 8.96 7.51 -9.40
C ASP A 96 9.88 6.41 -8.87
N ILE A 97 9.33 5.20 -8.68
CA ILE A 97 10.11 4.00 -8.35
C ILE A 97 10.00 2.99 -9.49
N GLY A 98 11.14 2.62 -10.07
CA GLY A 98 11.24 1.64 -11.15
C GLY A 98 11.19 0.17 -10.69
N GLY A 99 11.43 -0.75 -11.63
CA GLY A 99 11.37 -2.20 -11.42
C GLY A 99 9.95 -2.72 -11.32
#